data_AF-A0A1Y1RJS4-F1
#
_entry.id   AF-A0A1Y1RJS4-F1
#
_cell.length_a   1.000
_cell.length_b   1.000
_cell.length_c   1.000
_cell.angle_alpha   90.00
_cell.angle_beta   90.00
_cell.angle_gamma   90.00
#
_symmetry.space_group_name_H-M   'P 1'
#
loop_
_entity.id
_entity.type
_entity.pdbx_description
1 polymer ?
#
loop_
_entity_poly.entity_id
_entity_poly.type
_entity_poly.pdbx_seq_one_letter_code
_entity_poly.pdbx_strand_id
1 'polypeptide(L)'
;MTKFHIGEQVVHESLGLGQISNIEMDNIHINFGTIKDYFISLHQAEQHIKPYRFLEQKDVVRHPTYGIGLVKKTSPLDVEIEFTIAGYKKMDWILTERRCTKLAKDGLGRYLFDHRRKAFGVTKKDPKLLVSLVLLDLGREARTDDIHRELTLYGFLEESGWASWWKNASTLLRQDPLFDTTDSRRQIYRIREHPKSPCEELIERFEKSASFNEKFRVVKQVQDKHSKNLTTEQTDILSQYFIDILDDESADLAKKLQSSMILRKLRPDYEVDPENFIKPGLNLSQVIHSGDAEEALDLVGESPGWEGILLTGLNSKAPKIRKRCLEQLIAHEKWEYIDEALSKLIEELPKNGDIFLWLTLSSFQNEHPLESNPPLKLVEEILNMLDQTRYKQKALKAISSPLHLKQVILHTEKQKLHKFLEKYIQHKDISFFKKEQILSVLEELGEESLLSYFSKVIGKQVSRTDLIQLTQEEYDMMLEKFDRHIDVDLIEITQNIAAGDPDSSSYKSSVKRQQLLINRIQHLKQTLKNCRILL
;
A
#
# COMPACT_ATOMS: atom_id res chain seq x y z
N MET A 1 -59.62 -30.03 -19.63
CA MET A 1 -58.76 -28.97 -19.09
C MET A 1 -57.33 -29.43 -19.29
N THR A 2 -56.56 -28.73 -20.12
CA THR A 2 -55.18 -29.07 -20.44
C THR A 2 -54.28 -28.87 -19.22
N LYS A 3 -53.36 -29.81 -18.96
CA LYS A 3 -52.40 -29.77 -17.84
C LYS A 3 -51.35 -28.66 -17.93
N PHE A 4 -51.30 -27.97 -19.05
CA PHE A 4 -50.25 -27.04 -19.41
C PHE A 4 -50.85 -25.66 -19.73
N HIS A 5 -50.13 -24.60 -19.37
CA HIS A 5 -50.52 -23.22 -19.63
C HIS A 5 -49.44 -22.43 -20.37
N ILE A 6 -49.85 -21.50 -21.24
CA ILE A 6 -48.92 -20.59 -21.90
C ILE A 6 -48.16 -19.77 -20.85
N GLY A 7 -46.83 -19.73 -20.98
CA GLY A 7 -45.92 -19.06 -20.07
C GLY A 7 -45.44 -19.90 -18.88
N GLU A 8 -45.97 -21.11 -18.68
CA GLU A 8 -45.55 -22.04 -17.63
C GLU A 8 -44.13 -22.58 -17.89
N GLN A 9 -43.33 -22.69 -16.83
CA GLN A 9 -42.05 -23.39 -16.89
C GLN A 9 -42.23 -24.90 -16.74
N VAL A 10 -41.46 -25.65 -17.52
CA VAL A 10 -41.48 -27.10 -17.55
C VAL A 10 -40.07 -27.66 -17.57
N VAL A 11 -39.92 -28.92 -17.14
CA VAL A 11 -38.68 -29.67 -17.19
C VAL A 11 -38.85 -30.83 -18.17
N HIS A 12 -37.94 -30.94 -19.12
CA HIS A 12 -37.79 -32.07 -20.01
C HIS A 12 -36.53 -32.85 -19.63
N GLU A 13 -36.62 -34.17 -19.56
CA GLU A 13 -35.56 -35.04 -19.01
C GLU A 13 -34.19 -34.84 -19.69
N SER A 14 -34.18 -34.62 -21.01
CA SER A 14 -32.95 -34.42 -21.78
C SER A 14 -32.62 -32.95 -22.11
N LEU A 15 -33.60 -32.05 -22.05
CA LEU A 15 -33.44 -30.67 -22.55
C LEU A 15 -33.41 -29.64 -21.41
N GLY A 16 -33.66 -30.06 -20.18
CA GLY A 16 -33.63 -29.20 -19.01
C GLY A 16 -34.88 -28.31 -18.90
N LEU A 17 -34.69 -27.08 -18.43
CA LEU A 17 -35.76 -26.12 -18.19
C LEU A 17 -36.22 -25.46 -19.50
N GLY A 18 -37.53 -25.43 -19.71
CA GLY A 18 -38.16 -24.75 -20.82
C GLY A 18 -39.39 -23.95 -20.41
N GLN A 19 -39.87 -23.09 -21.30
CA GLN A 19 -41.07 -22.28 -21.09
C GLN A 19 -42.04 -22.48 -22.25
N ILE A 20 -43.31 -22.76 -21.93
CA ILE A 20 -44.36 -22.93 -22.94
C ILE A 20 -44.64 -21.59 -23.62
N SER A 21 -44.41 -21.50 -24.91
CA SER A 21 -44.62 -20.29 -25.73
C SER A 21 -46.02 -20.23 -26.32
N ASN A 22 -46.57 -21.38 -26.74
CA ASN A 22 -47.88 -21.46 -27.38
C ASN A 22 -48.51 -22.85 -27.15
N ILE A 23 -49.84 -22.90 -27.14
CA ILE A 23 -50.62 -24.13 -27.07
C ILE A 23 -51.66 -24.11 -28.19
N GLU A 24 -51.56 -25.06 -29.09
CA GLU A 24 -52.52 -25.33 -30.16
C GLU A 24 -53.41 -26.53 -29.77
N MET A 25 -54.42 -26.85 -30.58
CA MET A 25 -55.44 -27.87 -30.23
C MET A 25 -54.82 -29.20 -29.74
N ASP A 26 -53.81 -29.71 -30.44
CA ASP A 26 -53.16 -31.00 -30.12
C ASP A 26 -51.66 -30.88 -29.81
N ASN A 27 -51.10 -29.67 -29.80
CA ASN A 27 -49.65 -29.45 -29.74
C ASN A 27 -49.25 -28.33 -28.78
N ILE A 28 -48.03 -28.42 -28.26
CA ILE A 28 -47.41 -27.42 -27.40
C ILE A 28 -46.08 -27.00 -28.02
N HIS A 29 -45.83 -25.69 -28.02
CA HIS A 29 -44.56 -25.09 -28.38
C HIS A 29 -43.82 -24.65 -27.11
N ILE A 30 -42.54 -24.99 -27.00
CA ILE A 30 -41.74 -24.81 -25.78
C ILE A 30 -40.37 -24.26 -26.12
N ASN A 31 -39.89 -23.27 -25.37
CA ASN A 31 -38.55 -22.72 -25.53
C ASN A 31 -37.62 -23.29 -24.45
N PHE A 32 -36.66 -24.14 -24.82
CA PHE A 32 -35.63 -24.70 -23.92
C PHE A 32 -34.30 -23.98 -24.12
N GLY A 33 -33.96 -23.01 -23.27
CA GLY A 33 -32.68 -22.29 -23.34
C GLY A 33 -32.39 -21.72 -24.74
N THR A 34 -31.44 -22.35 -25.44
CA THR A 34 -31.03 -22.04 -26.82
C THR A 34 -31.95 -22.61 -27.90
N ILE A 35 -32.72 -23.66 -27.61
CA ILE A 35 -33.69 -24.26 -28.52
C ILE A 35 -35.00 -23.46 -28.41
N LYS A 36 -35.35 -22.76 -29.48
CA LYS A 36 -36.61 -22.03 -29.59
C LYS A 36 -37.64 -22.84 -30.36
N ASP A 37 -38.89 -22.68 -29.99
CA ASP A 37 -40.05 -23.25 -30.67
C ASP A 37 -40.00 -24.79 -30.79
N TYR A 38 -39.57 -25.46 -29.71
CA TYR A 38 -39.60 -26.91 -29.62
C TYR A 38 -41.05 -27.39 -29.63
N PHE A 39 -41.41 -28.08 -30.69
CA PHE A 39 -42.77 -28.54 -30.96
C PHE A 39 -42.96 -29.99 -30.49
N ILE A 40 -44.02 -30.24 -29.74
CA ILE A 40 -44.36 -31.59 -29.24
C ILE A 40 -45.88 -31.76 -29.16
N SER A 41 -46.37 -32.97 -29.46
CA SER A 41 -47.80 -33.28 -29.27
C SER A 41 -48.20 -33.29 -27.79
N LEU A 42 -49.44 -32.95 -27.47
CA LEU A 42 -49.97 -32.98 -26.10
C LEU A 42 -49.74 -34.34 -25.42
N HIS A 43 -49.96 -35.44 -26.16
CA HIS A 43 -49.75 -36.79 -25.64
C HIS A 43 -48.30 -37.05 -25.24
N GLN A 44 -47.34 -36.63 -26.06
CA GLN A 44 -45.92 -36.79 -25.77
C GLN A 44 -45.46 -35.82 -24.68
N ALA A 45 -46.00 -34.60 -24.65
CA ALA A 45 -45.75 -33.64 -23.58
C ALA A 45 -46.15 -34.21 -22.22
N GLU A 46 -47.31 -34.87 -22.12
CA GLU A 46 -47.74 -35.52 -20.87
C GLU A 46 -46.81 -36.64 -20.39
N GLN A 47 -46.06 -37.27 -21.29
CA GLN A 47 -45.12 -38.35 -20.96
C GLN A 47 -43.73 -37.84 -20.57
N HIS A 48 -43.25 -36.79 -21.27
CA HIS A 48 -41.85 -36.37 -21.19
C HIS A 48 -41.63 -35.01 -20.54
N ILE A 49 -42.70 -34.26 -20.28
CA ILE A 49 -42.64 -32.88 -19.80
C ILE A 49 -43.37 -32.76 -18.48
N LYS A 50 -42.62 -32.35 -17.45
CA LYS A 50 -43.14 -32.18 -16.09
C LYS A 50 -43.20 -30.69 -15.76
N PRO A 51 -44.27 -30.17 -15.14
CA PRO A 51 -44.31 -28.81 -14.63
C PRO A 51 -43.10 -28.53 -13.73
N TYR A 52 -42.46 -27.38 -13.91
CA TYR A 52 -41.36 -26.98 -13.04
C TYR A 52 -41.92 -26.47 -11.72
N ARG A 53 -41.58 -27.18 -10.63
CA ARG A 53 -42.00 -26.84 -9.27
C ARG A 53 -40.77 -26.62 -8.42
N PHE A 54 -40.39 -25.36 -8.25
CA PHE A 54 -39.17 -24.99 -7.54
C PHE A 54 -39.32 -24.98 -6.01
N LEU A 55 -40.56 -25.13 -5.52
CA LEU A 55 -40.90 -25.16 -4.09
C LEU A 55 -41.38 -26.53 -3.64
N GLU A 56 -41.00 -26.88 -2.43
CA GLU A 56 -41.41 -28.07 -1.71
C GLU A 56 -42.07 -27.70 -0.38
N GLN A 57 -42.77 -28.67 0.23
CA GLN A 57 -43.29 -28.49 1.58
C GLN A 57 -42.16 -28.15 2.55
N LYS A 58 -42.41 -27.18 3.45
CA LYS A 58 -41.45 -26.61 4.42
C LYS A 58 -40.41 -25.64 3.84
N ASP A 59 -40.40 -25.40 2.53
CA ASP A 59 -39.60 -24.31 1.98
C ASP A 59 -40.08 -22.95 2.52
N VAL A 60 -39.13 -22.03 2.65
CA VAL A 60 -39.41 -20.64 3.02
C VAL A 60 -39.24 -19.76 1.80
N VAL A 61 -40.16 -18.83 1.64
CA VAL A 61 -40.19 -17.92 0.49
C VAL A 61 -40.35 -16.47 0.94
N ARG A 62 -39.90 -15.54 0.10
CA ARG A 62 -40.14 -14.10 0.24
C ARG A 62 -41.09 -13.62 -0.84
N HIS A 63 -42.20 -12.99 -0.44
CA HIS A 63 -43.10 -12.27 -1.34
C HIS A 63 -43.00 -10.75 -1.06
N PRO A 64 -42.84 -9.90 -2.09
CA PRO A 64 -42.64 -8.45 -1.92
C PRO A 64 -43.69 -7.77 -1.04
N THR A 65 -44.95 -8.19 -1.15
CA THR A 65 -46.08 -7.60 -0.41
C THR A 65 -46.47 -8.39 0.84
N TYR A 66 -46.26 -9.70 0.85
CA TYR A 66 -46.81 -10.57 1.90
C TYR A 66 -45.75 -10.95 2.95
N GLY A 67 -44.49 -10.58 2.70
CA GLY A 67 -43.36 -10.85 3.58
C GLY A 67 -42.84 -12.27 3.41
N ILE A 68 -42.27 -12.81 4.48
CA ILE A 68 -41.72 -14.16 4.51
C ILE A 68 -42.87 -15.14 4.71
N GLY A 69 -42.86 -16.27 4.00
CA GLY A 69 -43.87 -17.31 4.14
C GLY A 69 -43.29 -18.71 4.16
N LEU A 70 -43.99 -19.63 4.84
CA LEU A 70 -43.66 -21.05 4.88
C LEU A 70 -44.64 -21.83 4.00
N VAL A 71 -44.10 -22.63 3.07
CA VAL A 71 -44.89 -23.51 2.23
C VAL A 71 -45.48 -24.64 3.10
N LYS A 72 -46.80 -24.61 3.28
CA LYS A 72 -47.52 -25.61 4.08
C LYS A 72 -47.87 -26.83 3.27
N LYS A 73 -48.21 -26.63 2.00
CA LYS A 73 -48.64 -27.70 1.09
C LYS A 73 -48.38 -27.28 -0.35
N THR A 74 -47.97 -28.25 -1.14
CA THR A 74 -47.84 -28.14 -2.60
C THR A 74 -48.83 -29.10 -3.24
N SER A 75 -49.61 -28.64 -4.21
CA SER A 75 -50.48 -29.48 -5.03
C SER A 75 -50.10 -29.35 -6.51
N PRO A 76 -50.71 -30.15 -7.40
CA PRO A 76 -50.45 -30.01 -8.82
C PRO A 76 -50.82 -28.65 -9.42
N LEU A 77 -51.79 -27.94 -8.83
CA LEU A 77 -52.34 -26.69 -9.37
C LEU A 77 -51.88 -25.45 -8.60
N ASP A 78 -51.54 -25.61 -7.33
CA ASP A 78 -51.34 -24.49 -6.42
C ASP A 78 -50.35 -24.78 -5.29
N VAL A 79 -49.91 -23.71 -4.65
CA VAL A 79 -49.06 -23.70 -3.46
C VAL A 79 -49.80 -22.96 -2.35
N GLU A 80 -49.86 -23.58 -1.18
CA GLU A 80 -50.43 -23.01 0.03
C GLU A 80 -49.30 -22.51 0.93
N ILE A 81 -49.26 -21.20 1.15
CA ILE A 81 -48.16 -20.51 1.85
C ILE A 81 -48.74 -19.73 3.04
N GLU A 82 -48.19 -19.95 4.22
CA GLU A 82 -48.50 -19.12 5.40
C GLU A 82 -47.50 -17.97 5.49
N PHE A 83 -47.94 -16.77 5.12
CA PHE A 83 -47.12 -15.56 5.18
C PHE A 83 -47.21 -14.87 6.54
N THR A 84 -46.10 -14.26 6.95
CA THR A 84 -46.04 -13.52 8.21
C THR A 84 -46.99 -12.32 8.23
N ILE A 85 -47.14 -11.59 7.13
CA ILE A 85 -47.96 -10.36 7.07
C ILE A 85 -49.38 -10.68 6.64
N ALA A 86 -49.54 -11.33 5.48
CA ALA A 86 -50.83 -11.53 4.85
C ALA A 86 -51.58 -12.79 5.33
N GLY A 87 -50.97 -13.57 6.22
CA GLY A 87 -51.50 -14.86 6.69
C GLY A 87 -51.48 -15.92 5.58
N TYR A 88 -52.42 -16.85 5.67
CA TYR A 88 -52.51 -17.96 4.72
C TYR A 88 -52.97 -17.48 3.32
N LYS A 89 -52.24 -17.90 2.29
CA LYS A 89 -52.55 -17.63 0.89
C LYS A 89 -52.40 -18.89 0.07
N LYS A 90 -53.31 -19.03 -0.90
CA LYS A 90 -53.28 -20.07 -1.92
C LYS A 90 -52.97 -19.40 -3.25
N MET A 91 -51.88 -19.81 -3.90
CA MET A 91 -51.37 -19.18 -5.12
C MET A 91 -51.15 -20.24 -6.19
N ASP A 92 -51.46 -19.93 -7.45
CA ASP A 92 -51.04 -20.79 -8.56
C ASP A 92 -49.51 -20.75 -8.75
N TRP A 93 -48.97 -21.75 -9.45
CA TRP A 93 -47.52 -21.88 -9.66
C TRP A 93 -46.92 -20.71 -10.46
N ILE A 94 -47.64 -20.17 -11.44
CA ILE A 94 -47.16 -19.07 -12.30
C ILE A 94 -46.99 -17.80 -11.45
N LEU A 95 -47.99 -17.47 -10.63
CA LEU A 95 -47.93 -16.32 -9.74
C LEU A 95 -46.88 -16.52 -8.64
N THR A 96 -46.75 -17.74 -8.12
CA THR A 96 -45.76 -18.08 -7.11
C THR A 96 -44.35 -17.90 -7.65
N GLU A 97 -44.04 -18.41 -8.84
CA GLU A 97 -42.72 -18.25 -9.47
C GLU A 97 -42.39 -16.78 -9.74
N ARG A 98 -43.36 -16.00 -10.24
CA ARG A 98 -43.16 -14.58 -10.55
C ARG A 98 -42.98 -13.69 -9.32
N ARG A 99 -43.55 -14.08 -8.18
CA ARG A 99 -43.66 -13.20 -7.00
C ARG A 99 -42.93 -13.71 -5.77
N CYS A 100 -42.55 -14.98 -5.71
CA CYS A 100 -41.90 -15.57 -4.55
C CYS A 100 -40.44 -15.94 -4.88
N THR A 101 -39.52 -15.49 -4.02
CA THR A 101 -38.13 -15.94 -4.05
C THR A 101 -37.94 -17.02 -2.99
N LYS A 102 -37.45 -18.21 -3.37
CA LYS A 102 -37.07 -19.26 -2.40
C LYS A 102 -35.86 -18.80 -1.60
N LEU A 103 -35.93 -18.93 -0.28
CA LEU A 103 -34.87 -18.54 0.66
C LEU A 103 -34.07 -19.78 1.09
N ALA A 104 -32.84 -19.57 1.56
CA ALA A 104 -32.02 -20.67 2.04
C ALA A 104 -32.65 -21.28 3.30
N LYS A 105 -32.55 -22.60 3.44
CA LYS A 105 -33.12 -23.34 4.58
C LYS A 105 -32.58 -22.84 5.92
N ASP A 106 -31.33 -22.38 5.94
CA ASP A 106 -30.64 -21.91 7.15
C ASP A 106 -30.32 -20.40 7.06
N GLY A 107 -30.94 -19.68 6.13
CA GLY A 107 -30.68 -18.25 5.89
C GLY A 107 -31.48 -17.31 6.79
N LEU A 108 -31.28 -16.01 6.58
CA LEU A 108 -31.90 -14.94 7.38
C LEU A 108 -33.42 -15.00 7.30
N GLY A 109 -33.97 -15.29 6.12
CA GLY A 109 -35.40 -15.47 5.91
C GLY A 109 -36.02 -16.56 6.79
N ARG A 110 -35.39 -17.73 6.85
CA ARG A 110 -35.84 -18.81 7.74
C ARG A 110 -35.76 -18.38 9.19
N TYR A 111 -34.61 -17.84 9.59
CA TYR A 111 -34.37 -17.43 10.96
C TYR A 111 -35.44 -16.43 11.46
N LEU A 112 -35.80 -15.46 10.60
CA LEU A 112 -36.86 -14.48 10.86
C LEU A 112 -38.25 -15.12 11.01
N PHE A 113 -38.57 -16.12 10.19
CA PHE A 113 -39.82 -16.85 10.28
C PHE A 113 -39.93 -17.57 11.63
N ASP A 114 -38.89 -18.30 12.02
CA ASP A 114 -38.86 -19.11 13.25
C ASP A 114 -38.77 -18.24 14.53
N HIS A 115 -38.12 -17.07 14.46
CA HIS A 115 -37.80 -16.22 15.62
C HIS A 115 -38.42 -14.82 15.56
N ARG A 116 -39.62 -14.69 14.98
CA ARG A 116 -40.29 -13.43 14.61
C ARG A 116 -40.22 -12.28 15.62
N ARG A 117 -40.29 -12.54 16.93
CA ARG A 117 -40.22 -11.51 18.00
C ARG A 117 -38.83 -11.32 18.62
N LYS A 118 -37.94 -12.32 18.52
CA LYS A 118 -36.61 -12.34 19.17
C LYS A 118 -35.48 -11.95 18.21
N ALA A 119 -35.69 -12.11 16.91
CA ALA A 119 -34.65 -11.89 15.89
C ALA A 119 -34.06 -10.47 15.97
N PHE A 120 -34.88 -9.42 16.08
CA PHE A 120 -34.41 -8.03 16.19
C PHE A 120 -33.57 -7.72 17.44
N GLY A 121 -33.73 -8.50 18.52
CA GLY A 121 -32.93 -8.36 19.74
C GLY A 121 -31.56 -9.07 19.68
N VAL A 122 -31.46 -10.13 18.88
CA VAL A 122 -30.23 -10.89 18.65
C VAL A 122 -29.34 -10.20 17.62
N THR A 123 -29.92 -9.56 16.61
CA THR A 123 -29.20 -8.95 15.47
C THR A 123 -28.43 -7.68 15.79
N LYS A 124 -28.76 -6.94 16.86
CA LYS A 124 -27.91 -5.84 17.34
C LYS A 124 -26.71 -6.30 18.16
N LYS A 125 -26.77 -7.51 18.74
CA LYS A 125 -25.75 -8.02 19.68
C LYS A 125 -24.72 -8.92 19.01
N ASP A 126 -25.08 -9.58 17.91
CA ASP A 126 -24.19 -10.49 17.17
C ASP A 126 -24.16 -10.18 15.67
N PRO A 127 -23.27 -9.25 15.23
CA PRO A 127 -23.10 -8.94 13.81
C PRO A 127 -22.65 -10.14 12.97
N LYS A 128 -21.93 -11.10 13.57
CA LYS A 128 -21.38 -12.25 12.83
C LYS A 128 -22.50 -13.19 12.43
N LEU A 129 -23.38 -13.56 13.36
CA LEU A 129 -24.55 -14.37 13.05
C LEU A 129 -25.39 -13.70 11.95
N LEU A 130 -25.62 -12.39 12.04
CA LEU A 130 -26.43 -11.69 11.05
C LEU A 130 -25.83 -11.72 9.64
N VAL A 131 -24.53 -11.45 9.50
CA VAL A 131 -23.85 -11.55 8.20
C VAL A 131 -23.82 -13.00 7.70
N SER A 132 -23.64 -13.99 8.59
CA SER A 132 -23.65 -15.41 8.21
C SER A 132 -24.97 -15.81 7.55
N LEU A 133 -26.10 -15.40 8.13
CA LEU A 133 -27.44 -15.70 7.65
C LEU A 133 -27.73 -15.03 6.30
N VAL A 134 -27.27 -13.79 6.12
CA VAL A 134 -27.39 -13.07 4.83
C VAL A 134 -26.55 -13.75 3.76
N LEU A 135 -25.31 -14.12 4.07
CA LEU A 135 -24.45 -14.82 3.12
C LEU A 135 -25.08 -16.15 2.69
N LEU A 136 -25.69 -16.91 3.60
CA LEU A 136 -26.41 -18.13 3.25
C LEU A 136 -27.57 -17.88 2.26
N ASP A 137 -28.35 -16.82 2.47
CA ASP A 137 -29.42 -16.43 1.52
C ASP A 137 -28.88 -15.97 0.16
N LEU A 138 -27.67 -15.40 0.12
CA LEU A 138 -27.01 -14.92 -1.10
C LEU A 138 -26.11 -15.96 -1.79
N GLY A 139 -26.19 -17.24 -1.41
CA GLY A 139 -25.39 -18.30 -2.04
C GLY A 139 -23.96 -18.39 -1.53
N ARG A 140 -23.73 -18.01 -0.27
CA ARG A 140 -22.48 -18.08 0.52
C ARG A 140 -21.39 -17.08 0.14
N GLU A 141 -21.59 -16.27 -0.89
CA GLU A 141 -20.68 -15.20 -1.31
C GLU A 141 -21.50 -13.96 -1.67
N ALA A 142 -21.07 -12.80 -1.18
CA ALA A 142 -21.74 -11.54 -1.52
C ALA A 142 -20.79 -10.35 -1.43
N ARG A 143 -21.17 -9.26 -2.10
CA ARG A 143 -20.51 -7.96 -1.91
C ARG A 143 -21.07 -7.23 -0.70
N THR A 144 -20.28 -6.33 -0.13
CA THR A 144 -20.70 -5.41 0.95
C THR A 144 -22.05 -4.73 0.65
N ASP A 145 -22.26 -4.29 -0.60
CA ASP A 145 -23.49 -3.61 -1.01
C ASP A 145 -24.72 -4.55 -1.03
N ASP A 146 -24.52 -5.83 -1.35
CA ASP A 146 -25.59 -6.83 -1.32
C ASP A 146 -25.99 -7.15 0.12
N ILE A 147 -24.99 -7.27 1.00
CA ILE A 147 -25.21 -7.46 2.44
C ILE A 147 -25.95 -6.25 3.02
N HIS A 148 -25.53 -5.03 2.68
CA HIS A 148 -26.20 -3.79 3.09
C HIS A 148 -27.67 -3.80 2.66
N ARG A 149 -27.92 -4.08 1.38
CA ARG A 149 -29.26 -4.09 0.79
C ARG A 149 -30.19 -5.06 1.50
N GLU A 150 -29.75 -6.29 1.76
CA GLU A 150 -30.58 -7.29 2.44
C GLU A 150 -30.85 -6.89 3.90
N LEU A 151 -29.85 -6.37 4.63
CA LEU A 151 -30.04 -5.94 6.01
C LEU A 151 -30.98 -4.74 6.15
N THR A 152 -30.93 -3.80 5.21
CA THR A 152 -31.85 -2.67 5.14
C THR A 152 -33.25 -3.13 4.74
N LEU A 153 -33.37 -4.06 3.77
CA LEU A 153 -34.65 -4.62 3.33
C LEU A 153 -35.40 -5.32 4.46
N TYR A 154 -34.70 -6.02 5.35
CA TYR A 154 -35.29 -6.66 6.53
C TYR A 154 -35.45 -5.72 7.74
N GLY A 155 -35.08 -4.45 7.61
CA GLY A 155 -35.25 -3.43 8.65
C GLY A 155 -34.33 -3.61 9.86
N PHE A 156 -33.19 -4.31 9.70
CA PHE A 156 -32.20 -4.46 10.77
C PHE A 156 -31.34 -3.23 10.96
N LEU A 157 -31.12 -2.46 9.90
CA LEU A 157 -30.29 -1.27 9.87
C LEU A 157 -30.98 -0.16 9.07
N GLU A 158 -30.84 1.06 9.55
CA GLU A 158 -31.12 2.26 8.77
C GLU A 158 -29.88 2.64 7.96
N GLU A 159 -30.06 3.33 6.83
CA GLU A 159 -28.96 3.76 5.97
C GLU A 159 -27.89 4.58 6.73
N SER A 160 -28.32 5.43 7.67
CA SER A 160 -27.45 6.27 8.49
C SER A 160 -26.57 5.47 9.47
N GLY A 161 -27.02 4.28 9.89
CA GLY A 161 -26.34 3.42 10.85
C GLY A 161 -25.34 2.44 10.23
N TRP A 162 -25.41 2.25 8.91
CA TRP A 162 -24.63 1.23 8.19
C TRP A 162 -23.12 1.37 8.38
N ALA A 163 -22.55 2.56 8.15
CA ALA A 163 -21.10 2.73 8.14
C ALA A 163 -20.45 2.40 9.51
N SER A 164 -21.09 2.83 10.60
CA SER A 164 -20.63 2.54 11.96
C SER A 164 -20.75 1.04 12.29
N TRP A 165 -21.90 0.45 11.95
CA TRP A 165 -22.15 -0.97 12.19
C TRP A 165 -21.21 -1.87 11.39
N TRP A 166 -21.00 -1.58 10.10
CA TRP A 166 -20.14 -2.37 9.22
C TRP A 166 -18.67 -2.31 9.63
N LYS A 167 -18.20 -1.17 10.15
CA LYS A 167 -16.83 -1.06 10.68
C LYS A 167 -16.61 -2.04 11.84
N ASN A 168 -17.58 -2.18 12.74
CA ASN A 168 -17.54 -3.15 13.83
C ASN A 168 -17.66 -4.59 13.29
N ALA A 169 -18.69 -4.86 12.48
CA ALA A 169 -18.97 -6.18 11.91
C ALA A 169 -17.76 -6.71 11.13
N SER A 170 -17.23 -5.95 10.17
CA SER A 170 -16.07 -6.36 9.36
C SER A 170 -14.81 -6.66 10.19
N THR A 171 -14.65 -6.02 11.35
CA THR A 171 -13.55 -6.34 12.27
C THR A 171 -13.75 -7.70 12.94
N LEU A 172 -14.98 -7.99 13.38
CA LEU A 172 -15.36 -9.28 13.96
C LEU A 172 -15.27 -10.42 12.93
N LEU A 173 -15.68 -10.17 11.68
CA LEU A 173 -15.61 -11.16 10.60
C LEU A 173 -14.17 -11.59 10.30
N ARG A 174 -13.21 -10.65 10.29
CA ARG A 174 -11.78 -10.95 10.04
C ARG A 174 -11.16 -11.85 11.12
N GLN A 175 -11.77 -11.93 12.29
CA GLN A 175 -11.28 -12.74 13.41
C GLN A 175 -11.96 -14.09 13.49
N ASP A 176 -13.03 -14.32 12.72
CA ASP A 176 -13.86 -15.50 12.82
C ASP A 176 -13.48 -16.52 11.74
N PRO A 177 -13.00 -17.73 12.13
CA PRO A 177 -12.60 -18.80 11.21
C PRO A 177 -13.66 -19.24 10.19
N LEU A 178 -14.93 -18.95 10.44
CA LEU A 178 -16.04 -19.30 9.54
C LEU A 178 -16.12 -18.37 8.33
N PHE A 179 -15.52 -17.18 8.39
CA PHE A 179 -15.61 -16.19 7.32
C PHE A 179 -14.32 -16.12 6.50
N ASP A 180 -14.47 -16.10 5.18
CA ASP A 180 -13.38 -15.72 4.29
C ASP A 180 -13.45 -14.23 3.97
N THR A 181 -12.40 -13.51 4.36
CA THR A 181 -12.25 -12.06 4.15
C THR A 181 -11.04 -11.72 3.27
N THR A 182 -10.48 -12.70 2.56
CA THR A 182 -9.29 -12.56 1.70
C THR A 182 -9.50 -11.48 0.64
N ASP A 183 -10.69 -11.43 0.04
CA ASP A 183 -11.10 -10.45 -0.97
C ASP A 183 -11.80 -9.21 -0.41
N SER A 184 -11.67 -8.93 0.89
CA SER A 184 -12.33 -7.78 1.53
C SER A 184 -11.94 -6.42 0.91
N ARG A 185 -10.76 -6.30 0.28
CA ARG A 185 -10.37 -5.11 -0.50
C ARG A 185 -11.27 -4.89 -1.73
N ARG A 186 -11.76 -5.98 -2.33
CA ARG A 186 -12.76 -5.97 -3.41
C ARG A 186 -14.20 -5.93 -2.88
N GLN A 187 -14.36 -5.77 -1.56
CA GLN A 187 -15.65 -5.77 -0.88
C GLN A 187 -16.40 -7.10 -1.00
N ILE A 188 -15.69 -8.23 -1.11
CA ILE A 188 -16.29 -9.57 -1.22
C ILE A 188 -16.06 -10.35 0.09
N TYR A 189 -17.11 -11.02 0.56
CA TYR A 189 -17.13 -11.81 1.78
C TYR A 189 -17.78 -13.16 1.51
N ARG A 190 -17.24 -14.22 2.12
CA ARG A 190 -17.81 -15.57 2.00
C ARG A 190 -17.98 -16.24 3.35
N ILE A 191 -18.95 -17.13 3.44
CA ILE A 191 -19.12 -18.02 4.59
C ILE A 191 -18.68 -19.44 4.21
N ARG A 192 -17.77 -20.01 5.00
CA ARG A 192 -17.21 -21.33 4.77
C ARG A 192 -18.18 -22.43 5.19
N GLU A 193 -17.95 -23.63 4.68
CA GLU A 193 -18.59 -24.85 5.17
C GLU A 193 -17.99 -25.32 6.48
N HIS A 194 -16.67 -25.22 6.57
CA HIS A 194 -15.90 -25.60 7.75
C HIS A 194 -15.06 -24.41 8.22
N PRO A 195 -15.03 -24.13 9.54
CA PRO A 195 -14.14 -23.12 10.09
C PRO A 195 -12.70 -23.46 9.72
N LYS A 196 -11.95 -22.46 9.26
CA LYS A 196 -10.54 -22.61 8.90
C LYS A 196 -9.70 -21.67 9.76
N SER A 197 -8.72 -22.24 10.45
CA SER A 197 -7.85 -21.49 11.34
C SER A 197 -6.99 -20.48 10.57
N PRO A 198 -6.56 -19.37 11.21
CA PRO A 198 -5.64 -18.42 10.59
C PRO A 198 -4.35 -19.05 10.06
N CYS A 199 -3.85 -20.10 10.72
CA CYS A 199 -2.68 -20.85 10.27
C CYS A 199 -2.95 -21.56 8.94
N GLU A 200 -4.06 -22.30 8.84
CA GLU A 200 -4.40 -23.03 7.62
C GLU A 200 -4.66 -22.09 6.44
N GLU A 201 -5.21 -20.89 6.67
CA GLU A 201 -5.34 -19.86 5.63
C GLU A 201 -3.98 -19.40 5.10
N LEU A 202 -3.03 -19.15 6.00
CA LEU A 202 -1.67 -18.77 5.61
C LEU A 202 -1.00 -19.89 4.82
N ILE A 203 -1.19 -21.14 5.21
CA ILE A 203 -0.62 -22.29 4.49
C ILE A 203 -1.23 -22.42 3.09
N GLU A 204 -2.55 -22.31 2.95
CA GLU A 204 -3.17 -22.35 1.62
C GLU A 204 -2.70 -21.19 0.74
N ARG A 205 -2.52 -19.99 1.31
CA ARG A 205 -1.95 -18.85 0.60
C ARG A 205 -0.51 -19.10 0.18
N PHE A 206 0.27 -19.76 1.04
CA PHE A 206 1.62 -20.19 0.71
C PHE A 206 1.62 -21.17 -0.47
N GLU A 207 0.78 -22.20 -0.44
CA GLU A 207 0.68 -23.22 -1.50
C GLU A 207 0.24 -22.63 -2.84
N LYS A 208 -0.77 -21.74 -2.84
CA LYS A 208 -1.28 -21.08 -4.04
C LYS A 208 -0.32 -20.05 -4.65
N SER A 209 0.63 -19.53 -3.86
CA SER A 209 1.58 -18.54 -4.36
C SER A 209 2.69 -19.20 -5.18
N ALA A 210 2.95 -18.68 -6.38
CA ALA A 210 4.12 -19.03 -7.17
C ALA A 210 5.36 -18.16 -6.86
N SER A 211 5.17 -17.02 -6.19
CA SER A 211 6.25 -16.05 -5.95
C SER A 211 7.02 -16.39 -4.67
N PHE A 212 8.35 -16.48 -4.77
CA PHE A 212 9.24 -16.62 -3.61
C PHE A 212 8.97 -15.53 -2.57
N ASN A 213 8.86 -14.26 -2.99
CA ASN A 213 8.70 -13.14 -2.07
C ASN A 213 7.41 -13.24 -1.24
N GLU A 214 6.35 -13.74 -1.87
CA GLU A 214 5.07 -13.92 -1.21
C GLU A 214 5.09 -15.13 -0.27
N LYS A 215 5.64 -16.27 -0.71
CA LYS A 215 5.87 -17.44 0.14
C LYS A 215 6.73 -17.11 1.37
N PHE A 216 7.81 -16.36 1.16
CA PHE A 216 8.69 -15.85 2.21
C PHE A 216 7.94 -15.01 3.25
N ARG A 217 7.15 -14.03 2.79
CA ARG A 217 6.34 -13.16 3.67
C ARG A 217 5.31 -13.93 4.48
N VAL A 218 4.66 -14.91 3.85
CA VAL A 218 3.68 -15.76 4.52
C VAL A 218 4.35 -16.57 5.64
N VAL A 219 5.50 -17.17 5.39
CA VAL A 219 6.20 -17.96 6.42
C VAL A 219 6.71 -17.09 7.57
N LYS A 220 7.24 -15.89 7.29
CA LYS A 220 7.56 -14.93 8.37
C LYS A 220 6.32 -14.57 9.19
N GLN A 221 5.18 -14.32 8.55
CA GLN A 221 3.94 -14.06 9.26
C GLN A 221 3.49 -15.24 10.14
N VAL A 222 3.66 -16.47 9.65
CA VAL A 222 3.41 -17.70 10.41
C VAL A 222 4.36 -17.79 11.61
N GLN A 223 5.67 -17.55 11.43
CA GLN A 223 6.66 -17.58 12.51
C GLN A 223 6.35 -16.55 13.60
N ASP A 224 6.06 -15.30 13.21
CA ASP A 224 5.85 -14.20 14.14
C ASP A 224 4.56 -14.34 14.97
N LYS A 225 3.49 -14.92 14.37
CA LYS A 225 2.16 -14.93 14.99
C LYS A 225 1.68 -16.30 15.44
N HIS A 226 2.25 -17.38 14.88
CA HIS A 226 1.68 -18.72 14.95
C HIS A 226 2.72 -19.85 15.09
N SER A 227 3.99 -19.54 15.38
CA SER A 227 5.08 -20.52 15.48
C SER A 227 4.79 -21.72 16.41
N LYS A 228 4.00 -21.54 17.47
CA LYS A 228 3.64 -22.61 18.42
C LYS A 228 2.43 -23.47 17.98
N ASN A 229 1.76 -23.09 16.89
CA ASN A 229 0.49 -23.68 16.47
C ASN A 229 0.62 -24.48 15.17
N LEU A 230 1.85 -24.69 14.67
CA LEU A 230 2.08 -25.50 13.48
C LEU A 230 2.09 -26.99 13.85
N THR A 231 1.39 -27.79 13.05
CA THR A 231 1.56 -29.25 13.11
C THR A 231 2.88 -29.65 12.44
N THR A 232 3.34 -30.88 12.65
CA THR A 232 4.52 -31.43 11.98
C THR A 232 4.36 -31.38 10.46
N GLU A 233 3.21 -31.82 9.95
CA GLU A 233 2.88 -31.79 8.52
C GLU A 233 2.94 -30.37 7.93
N GLN A 234 2.40 -29.38 8.63
CA GLN A 234 2.44 -27.99 8.19
C GLN A 234 3.86 -27.43 8.18
N THR A 235 4.67 -27.79 9.19
CA THR A 235 6.09 -27.43 9.23
C THR A 235 6.85 -28.07 8.08
N ASP A 236 6.57 -29.33 7.76
CA ASP A 236 7.19 -30.04 6.63
C ASP A 236 6.84 -29.38 5.29
N ILE A 237 5.56 -29.07 5.04
CA ILE A 237 5.11 -28.36 3.81
C ILE A 237 5.85 -27.02 3.65
N LEU A 238 5.90 -26.22 4.73
CA LEU A 238 6.53 -24.91 4.68
C LEU A 238 8.04 -25.00 4.52
N SER A 239 8.70 -25.95 5.21
CA SER A 239 10.15 -26.10 5.19
C SER A 239 10.66 -26.71 3.89
N GLN A 240 9.96 -27.70 3.31
CA GLN A 240 10.40 -28.39 2.10
C GLN A 240 10.67 -27.42 0.94
N TYR A 241 9.78 -26.44 0.73
CA TYR A 241 9.98 -25.42 -0.30
C TYR A 241 11.30 -24.65 -0.16
N PHE A 242 11.71 -24.33 1.08
CA PHE A 242 12.97 -23.62 1.31
C PHE A 242 14.18 -24.56 1.23
N ILE A 243 14.02 -25.84 1.59
CA ILE A 243 15.04 -26.88 1.38
C ILE A 243 15.31 -27.03 -0.12
N ASP A 244 14.26 -27.13 -0.94
CA ASP A 244 14.37 -27.24 -2.40
C ASP A 244 15.14 -26.05 -3.00
N ILE A 245 15.00 -24.84 -2.43
CA ILE A 245 15.75 -23.65 -2.87
C ILE A 245 17.23 -23.74 -2.50
N LEU A 246 17.56 -24.31 -1.34
CA LEU A 246 18.95 -24.51 -0.95
C LEU A 246 19.65 -25.50 -1.90
N ASP A 247 18.92 -26.56 -2.27
CA ASP A 247 19.39 -27.63 -3.15
C ASP A 247 19.45 -27.22 -4.64
N ASP A 248 18.63 -26.25 -5.06
CA ASP A 248 18.63 -25.73 -6.43
C ASP A 248 19.90 -24.92 -6.73
N GLU A 249 20.83 -25.47 -7.51
CA GLU A 249 22.07 -24.80 -7.94
C GLU A 249 21.82 -23.51 -8.73
N SER A 250 20.66 -23.37 -9.39
CA SER A 250 20.31 -22.19 -10.17
C SER A 250 19.74 -21.04 -9.33
N ALA A 251 19.37 -21.30 -8.06
CA ALA A 251 18.80 -20.30 -7.18
C ALA A 251 19.85 -19.26 -6.76
N ASP A 252 19.45 -17.98 -6.77
CA ASP A 252 20.32 -16.88 -6.37
C ASP A 252 20.69 -16.94 -4.88
N LEU A 253 21.89 -16.43 -4.54
CA LEU A 253 22.44 -16.49 -3.19
C LEU A 253 21.59 -15.73 -2.17
N ALA A 254 20.88 -14.67 -2.57
CA ALA A 254 19.99 -13.93 -1.67
C ALA A 254 18.79 -14.80 -1.26
N LYS A 255 18.17 -15.52 -2.20
CA LYS A 255 17.13 -16.50 -1.88
C LYS A 255 17.65 -17.63 -1.00
N LYS A 256 18.84 -18.17 -1.28
CA LYS A 256 19.42 -19.24 -0.45
C LYS A 256 19.70 -18.78 0.98
N LEU A 257 20.31 -17.60 1.14
CA LEU A 257 20.54 -16.98 2.45
C LEU A 257 19.23 -16.74 3.22
N GLN A 258 18.22 -16.20 2.55
CA GLN A 258 16.91 -15.97 3.17
C GLN A 258 16.22 -17.30 3.55
N SER A 259 16.37 -18.33 2.73
CA SER A 259 15.81 -19.66 2.96
C SER A 259 16.48 -20.33 4.16
N SER A 260 17.81 -20.26 4.28
CA SER A 260 18.54 -20.82 5.43
C SER A 260 18.17 -20.11 6.74
N MET A 261 18.05 -18.78 6.73
CA MET A 261 17.61 -18.01 7.91
C MET A 261 16.18 -18.35 8.36
N ILE A 262 15.26 -18.60 7.42
CA ILE A 262 13.91 -19.09 7.76
C ILE A 262 13.97 -20.50 8.32
N LEU A 263 14.72 -21.41 7.67
CA LEU A 263 14.80 -22.82 8.06
C LEU A 263 15.38 -22.98 9.46
N ARG A 264 16.42 -22.23 9.83
CA ARG A 264 16.96 -22.23 11.20
C ARG A 264 15.91 -21.96 12.28
N LYS A 265 14.88 -21.16 11.94
CA LYS A 265 13.77 -20.82 12.85
C LYS A 265 12.60 -21.79 12.74
N LEU A 266 12.30 -22.28 11.54
CA LEU A 266 11.16 -23.15 11.26
C LEU A 266 11.42 -24.62 11.60
N ARG A 267 12.65 -25.08 11.33
CA ARG A 267 13.11 -26.46 11.48
C ARG A 267 14.52 -26.45 12.09
N PRO A 268 14.66 -26.19 13.41
CA PRO A 268 15.96 -26.08 14.06
C PRO A 268 16.81 -27.36 14.02
N ASP A 269 16.17 -28.51 13.78
CA ASP A 269 16.79 -29.82 13.52
C ASP A 269 17.47 -29.91 12.13
N TYR A 270 17.13 -29.02 11.20
CA TYR A 270 17.76 -28.96 9.88
C TYR A 270 19.06 -28.15 9.98
N GLU A 271 20.19 -28.84 9.86
CA GLU A 271 21.51 -28.23 9.93
C GLU A 271 21.81 -27.44 8.65
N VAL A 272 21.62 -26.11 8.73
CA VAL A 272 22.01 -25.18 7.67
C VAL A 272 22.68 -23.97 8.29
N ASP A 273 23.89 -23.68 7.80
CA ASP A 273 24.62 -22.48 8.17
C ASP A 273 24.38 -21.35 7.14
N PRO A 274 23.78 -20.22 7.52
CA PRO A 274 23.64 -19.05 6.65
C PRO A 274 24.97 -18.53 6.08
N GLU A 275 26.09 -18.71 6.80
CA GLU A 275 27.42 -18.23 6.38
C GLU A 275 27.88 -18.86 5.06
N ASN A 276 27.43 -20.09 4.76
CA ASN A 276 27.73 -20.78 3.49
C ASN A 276 27.23 -20.04 2.24
N PHE A 277 26.29 -19.10 2.41
CA PHE A 277 25.72 -18.29 1.34
C PHE A 277 26.27 -16.87 1.29
N ILE A 278 27.16 -16.51 2.22
CA ILE A 278 27.84 -15.23 2.28
C ILE A 278 29.17 -15.35 1.57
N LYS A 279 29.11 -15.22 0.24
CA LYS A 279 30.26 -15.37 -0.64
C LYS A 279 30.15 -14.41 -1.83
N PRO A 280 31.24 -14.21 -2.60
CA PRO A 280 31.21 -13.34 -3.77
C PRO A 280 30.04 -13.68 -4.70
N GLY A 281 29.28 -12.66 -5.09
CA GLY A 281 28.05 -12.80 -5.89
C GLY A 281 26.75 -12.66 -5.10
N LEU A 282 26.79 -12.65 -3.76
CA LEU A 282 25.61 -12.31 -2.95
C LEU A 282 25.17 -10.86 -3.21
N ASN A 283 23.89 -10.68 -3.55
CA ASN A 283 23.30 -9.37 -3.80
C ASN A 283 22.36 -8.95 -2.66
N LEU A 284 22.87 -8.14 -1.72
CA LEU A 284 22.10 -7.66 -0.56
C LEU A 284 20.91 -6.78 -0.93
N SER A 285 20.91 -6.14 -2.11
CA SER A 285 19.74 -5.37 -2.57
C SER A 285 18.52 -6.23 -2.86
N GLN A 286 18.71 -7.54 -3.08
CA GLN A 286 17.66 -8.51 -3.36
C GLN A 286 17.07 -9.14 -2.09
N VAL A 287 17.73 -8.99 -0.94
CA VAL A 287 17.22 -9.48 0.34
C VAL A 287 15.97 -8.69 0.73
N ILE A 288 14.84 -9.40 0.80
CA ILE A 288 13.51 -8.79 0.88
C ILE A 288 13.25 -8.17 2.25
N HIS A 289 13.71 -8.83 3.31
CA HIS A 289 13.45 -8.44 4.69
C HIS A 289 14.67 -7.74 5.28
N SER A 290 14.49 -6.51 5.76
CA SER A 290 15.60 -5.71 6.26
C SER A 290 16.27 -6.33 7.49
N GLY A 291 15.55 -7.04 8.35
CA GLY A 291 16.16 -7.73 9.49
C GLY A 291 17.10 -8.87 9.06
N ASP A 292 16.77 -9.55 7.97
CA ASP A 292 17.61 -10.63 7.45
C ASP A 292 18.85 -10.06 6.74
N ALA A 293 18.70 -8.90 6.08
CA ALA A 293 19.83 -8.16 5.52
C ALA A 293 20.73 -7.57 6.61
N GLU A 294 20.18 -7.15 7.76
CA GLU A 294 20.97 -6.73 8.92
C GLU A 294 21.76 -7.90 9.50
N GLU A 295 21.12 -9.06 9.71
CA GLU A 295 21.78 -10.29 10.16
C GLU A 295 22.87 -10.75 9.16
N ALA A 296 22.60 -10.65 7.86
CA ALA A 296 23.60 -10.91 6.83
C ALA A 296 24.81 -9.95 6.95
N LEU A 297 24.58 -8.67 7.21
CA LEU A 297 25.66 -7.69 7.37
C LEU A 297 26.52 -7.91 8.62
N ASP A 298 25.95 -8.51 9.67
CA ASP A 298 26.70 -8.95 10.85
C ASP A 298 27.68 -10.08 10.50
N LEU A 299 27.26 -10.98 9.60
CA LEU A 299 28.04 -12.15 9.19
C LEU A 299 29.04 -11.85 8.03
N VAL A 300 28.78 -10.80 7.24
CA VAL A 300 29.65 -10.37 6.14
C VAL A 300 31.02 -9.89 6.60
N GLY A 301 31.13 -9.37 7.84
CA GLY A 301 32.30 -8.63 8.35
C GLY A 301 33.65 -9.37 8.34
N GLU A 302 33.67 -10.68 8.08
CA GLU A 302 34.89 -11.50 8.01
C GLU A 302 34.91 -12.43 6.78
N SER A 303 33.95 -12.31 5.87
CA SER A 303 33.79 -13.20 4.72
C SER A 303 34.68 -12.80 3.53
N PRO A 304 35.26 -13.74 2.76
CA PRO A 304 36.02 -13.42 1.56
C PRO A 304 35.17 -12.64 0.53
N GLY A 305 35.69 -11.50 0.06
CA GLY A 305 35.01 -10.65 -0.93
C GLY A 305 33.80 -9.88 -0.39
N TRP A 306 33.77 -9.64 0.92
CA TRP A 306 32.74 -8.85 1.61
C TRP A 306 32.52 -7.47 0.98
N GLU A 307 33.56 -6.83 0.43
CA GLU A 307 33.47 -5.51 -0.17
C GLU A 307 32.50 -5.49 -1.36
N GLY A 308 32.57 -6.51 -2.22
CA GLY A 308 31.65 -6.67 -3.34
C GLY A 308 30.21 -6.93 -2.89
N ILE A 309 30.03 -7.59 -1.75
CA ILE A 309 28.70 -7.81 -1.16
C ILE A 309 28.13 -6.48 -0.64
N LEU A 310 28.93 -5.70 0.10
CA LEU A 310 28.51 -4.38 0.61
C LEU A 310 28.20 -3.39 -0.52
N LEU A 311 28.95 -3.45 -1.61
CA LEU A 311 28.68 -2.67 -2.82
C LEU A 311 27.25 -2.91 -3.33
N THR A 312 26.79 -4.16 -3.37
CA THR A 312 25.40 -4.44 -3.74
C THR A 312 24.39 -3.89 -2.72
N GLY A 313 24.75 -3.87 -1.44
CA GLY A 313 23.96 -3.32 -0.34
C GLY A 313 23.74 -1.81 -0.43
N LEU A 314 24.70 -1.05 -0.99
CA LEU A 314 24.54 0.38 -1.26
C LEU A 314 23.37 0.69 -2.22
N ASN A 315 23.01 -0.26 -3.09
CA ASN A 315 21.88 -0.16 -4.00
C ASN A 315 20.55 -0.66 -3.39
N SER A 316 20.55 -1.12 -2.14
CA SER A 316 19.34 -1.58 -1.46
C SER A 316 18.28 -0.48 -1.38
N LYS A 317 17.01 -0.83 -1.49
CA LYS A 317 15.90 0.12 -1.24
C LYS A 317 15.76 0.48 0.25
N ALA A 318 16.25 -0.36 1.15
CA ALA A 318 16.18 -0.15 2.59
C ALA A 318 17.27 0.85 3.07
N PRO A 319 16.90 2.03 3.61
CA PRO A 319 17.87 3.05 4.02
C PRO A 319 18.85 2.59 5.11
N LYS A 320 18.39 1.75 6.04
CA LYS A 320 19.22 1.21 7.12
C LYS A 320 20.37 0.34 6.58
N ILE A 321 20.05 -0.55 5.64
CA ILE A 321 21.03 -1.42 4.98
C ILE A 321 22.08 -0.59 4.25
N ARG A 322 21.64 0.38 3.44
CA ARG A 322 22.57 1.28 2.74
C ARG A 322 23.51 2.01 3.69
N LYS A 323 22.98 2.60 4.77
CA LYS A 323 23.78 3.33 5.77
C LYS A 323 24.83 2.42 6.39
N ARG A 324 24.44 1.22 6.80
CA ARG A 324 25.34 0.24 7.44
C ARG A 324 26.43 -0.25 6.50
N CYS A 325 26.11 -0.51 5.22
CA CYS A 325 27.09 -0.87 4.20
C CYS A 325 28.11 0.26 4.00
N LEU A 326 27.63 1.50 3.91
CA LEU A 326 28.50 2.67 3.77
C LEU A 326 29.42 2.85 4.98
N GLU A 327 28.89 2.74 6.20
CA GLU A 327 29.67 2.85 7.44
C GLU A 327 30.76 1.79 7.51
N GLN A 328 30.48 0.54 7.11
CA GLN A 328 31.49 -0.52 7.08
C GLN A 328 32.56 -0.29 6.02
N LEU A 329 32.20 0.18 4.82
CA LEU A 329 33.17 0.52 3.77
C LEU A 329 34.08 1.67 4.19
N ILE A 330 33.52 2.72 4.81
CA ILE A 330 34.27 3.86 5.33
C ILE A 330 35.21 3.43 6.46
N ALA A 331 34.72 2.61 7.41
CA ALA A 331 35.53 2.15 8.54
C ALA A 331 36.77 1.33 8.14
N HIS A 332 36.77 0.75 6.95
CA HIS A 332 37.88 -0.02 6.38
C HIS A 332 38.59 0.71 5.23
N GLU A 333 38.31 2.00 5.03
CA GLU A 333 38.94 2.86 4.01
C GLU A 333 38.78 2.32 2.57
N LYS A 334 37.67 1.62 2.29
CA LYS A 334 37.35 1.01 0.97
C LYS A 334 36.65 1.98 0.04
N TRP A 335 37.31 3.10 -0.23
CA TRP A 335 36.77 4.22 -1.00
C TRP A 335 36.49 3.87 -2.46
N GLU A 336 37.28 2.98 -3.05
CA GLU A 336 37.17 2.52 -4.43
C GLU A 336 35.80 1.87 -4.74
N TYR A 337 35.22 1.16 -3.76
CA TYR A 337 33.90 0.53 -3.91
C TYR A 337 32.77 1.57 -3.86
N ILE A 338 32.94 2.64 -3.08
CA ILE A 338 31.97 3.74 -3.04
C ILE A 338 31.97 4.47 -4.38
N ASP A 339 33.15 4.67 -4.99
CA ASP A 339 33.29 5.28 -6.31
C ASP A 339 32.71 4.40 -7.42
N GLU A 340 32.88 3.08 -7.32
CA GLU A 340 32.22 2.13 -8.22
C GLU A 340 30.69 2.22 -8.10
N ALA A 341 30.16 2.28 -6.88
CA ALA A 341 28.73 2.41 -6.63
C ALA A 341 28.16 3.70 -7.26
N LEU A 342 28.85 4.82 -7.03
CA LEU A 342 28.48 6.12 -7.58
C LEU A 342 28.50 6.10 -9.11
N SER A 343 29.53 5.50 -9.71
CA SER A 343 29.65 5.38 -11.17
C SER A 343 28.48 4.61 -11.77
N LYS A 344 28.09 3.47 -11.18
CA LYS A 344 26.90 2.70 -11.61
C LYS A 344 25.60 3.47 -11.43
N LEU A 345 25.45 4.21 -10.33
CA LEU A 345 24.27 5.02 -10.05
C LEU A 345 24.10 6.20 -11.02
N ILE A 346 25.20 6.75 -11.55
CA ILE A 346 25.16 7.77 -12.60
C ILE A 346 24.59 7.20 -13.91
N GLU A 347 24.97 5.98 -14.28
CA GLU A 347 24.43 5.33 -15.49
C GLU A 347 22.91 5.04 -15.37
N GLU A 348 22.43 4.82 -14.15
CA GLU A 348 21.02 4.53 -13.85
C GLU A 348 20.25 5.70 -13.19
N LEU A 349 20.73 6.93 -13.36
CA LEU A 349 20.23 8.12 -12.66
C LEU A 349 18.70 8.33 -12.73
N PRO A 350 18.02 8.10 -13.89
CA PRO A 350 16.56 8.23 -13.97
C PRO A 350 15.80 7.25 -13.04
N LYS A 351 16.39 6.09 -12.75
CA LYS A 351 15.79 5.06 -11.89
C LYS A 351 16.18 5.25 -10.43
N ASN A 352 17.44 5.59 -10.17
CA ASN A 352 18.04 5.54 -8.83
C ASN A 352 18.50 6.90 -8.29
N GLY A 353 18.01 8.02 -8.85
CA GLY A 353 18.43 9.38 -8.46
C GLY A 353 18.33 9.70 -6.96
N ASP A 354 17.39 9.09 -6.23
CA ASP A 354 17.30 9.26 -4.78
C ASP A 354 18.46 8.59 -4.02
N ILE A 355 18.89 7.41 -4.47
CA ILE A 355 20.02 6.67 -3.87
C ILE A 355 21.32 7.37 -4.23
N PHE A 356 21.46 7.80 -5.48
CA PHE A 356 22.57 8.62 -5.96
C PHE A 356 22.76 9.87 -5.09
N LEU A 357 21.73 10.70 -4.95
CA LEU A 357 21.80 11.91 -4.14
C LEU A 357 22.17 11.62 -2.68
N TRP A 358 21.60 10.56 -2.11
CA TRP A 358 21.91 10.18 -0.74
C TRP A 358 23.38 9.77 -0.59
N LEU A 359 23.88 8.88 -1.46
CA LEU A 359 25.24 8.38 -1.39
C LEU A 359 26.25 9.51 -1.58
N THR A 360 26.06 10.36 -2.59
CA THR A 360 26.93 11.51 -2.85
C THR A 360 26.99 12.46 -1.65
N LEU A 361 25.85 12.73 -1.00
CA LEU A 361 25.82 13.58 0.19
C LEU A 361 26.52 12.93 1.38
N SER A 362 26.33 11.64 1.58
CA SER A 362 26.98 10.91 2.65
C SER A 362 28.49 10.80 2.42
N SER A 363 28.97 10.66 1.18
CA SER A 363 30.41 10.70 0.88
C SER A 363 31.03 12.05 1.22
N PHE A 364 30.37 13.17 0.88
CA PHE A 364 30.89 14.50 1.23
C PHE A 364 30.93 14.78 2.73
N GLN A 365 29.96 14.25 3.49
CA GLN A 365 29.91 14.43 4.95
C GLN A 365 31.04 13.68 5.69
N ASN A 366 31.54 12.60 5.10
CA ASN A 366 32.59 11.76 5.70
C ASN A 366 33.99 12.06 5.12
N GLU A 367 34.17 13.24 4.51
CA GLU A 367 35.46 13.70 3.96
C GLU A 367 36.12 12.68 3.02
N HIS A 368 35.31 11.94 2.24
CA HIS A 368 35.80 10.97 1.26
C HIS A 368 36.87 11.63 0.36
N PRO A 369 38.11 11.11 0.33
CA PRO A 369 39.15 11.58 -0.57
C PRO A 369 38.77 11.12 -1.97
N LEU A 370 38.10 12.00 -2.73
CA LEU A 370 37.68 11.74 -4.10
C LEU A 370 38.91 11.77 -5.02
N GLU A 371 39.78 10.77 -4.92
CA GLU A 371 41.10 10.74 -5.57
C GLU A 371 41.02 10.63 -7.11
N SER A 372 39.86 10.29 -7.69
CA SER A 372 39.78 9.90 -9.11
C SER A 372 38.67 10.58 -9.92
N ASN A 373 38.71 11.91 -10.09
CA ASN A 373 37.88 12.62 -11.08
C ASN A 373 36.32 12.47 -10.97
N PRO A 374 35.66 11.96 -9.88
CA PRO A 374 34.21 11.91 -9.85
C PRO A 374 33.55 13.23 -9.36
N PRO A 375 34.20 14.21 -8.67
CA PRO A 375 33.44 15.25 -7.98
C PRO A 375 32.70 16.13 -8.97
N LEU A 376 33.35 16.49 -10.09
CA LEU A 376 32.72 17.33 -11.10
C LEU A 376 31.58 16.61 -11.80
N LYS A 377 31.77 15.35 -12.25
CA LYS A 377 30.71 14.59 -12.93
C LYS A 377 29.50 14.39 -12.00
N LEU A 378 29.77 14.07 -10.73
CA LEU A 378 28.72 13.95 -9.71
C LEU A 378 27.92 15.24 -9.58
N VAL A 379 28.61 16.37 -9.53
CA VAL A 379 28.01 17.67 -9.29
C VAL A 379 27.31 18.23 -10.52
N GLU A 380 27.85 18.00 -11.71
CA GLU A 380 27.19 18.26 -12.99
C GLU A 380 25.87 17.48 -13.12
N GLU A 381 25.86 16.22 -12.68
CA GLU A 381 24.62 15.45 -12.66
C GLU A 381 23.63 15.94 -11.59
N ILE A 382 24.09 16.36 -10.41
CA ILE A 382 23.19 16.99 -9.42
C ILE A 382 22.60 18.30 -10.00
N LEU A 383 23.36 19.08 -10.77
CA LEU A 383 22.81 20.24 -11.49
C LEU A 383 21.77 19.83 -12.53
N ASN A 384 22.02 18.79 -13.31
CA ASN A 384 21.04 18.26 -14.27
C ASN A 384 19.76 17.77 -13.57
N MET A 385 19.87 17.27 -12.33
CA MET A 385 18.73 16.89 -11.50
C MET A 385 17.90 18.10 -11.00
N LEU A 386 18.44 19.32 -11.00
CA LEU A 386 17.68 20.53 -10.65
C LEU A 386 16.58 20.85 -11.68
N ASP A 387 16.85 20.53 -12.95
CA ASP A 387 15.89 20.67 -14.05
C ASP A 387 14.76 19.63 -13.97
N GLN A 388 14.94 18.57 -13.18
CA GLN A 388 13.94 17.52 -12.97
C GLN A 388 13.07 17.84 -11.75
N THR A 389 11.78 18.13 -11.97
CA THR A 389 10.80 18.48 -10.92
C THR A 389 10.78 17.50 -9.75
N ARG A 390 10.98 16.21 -10.01
CA ARG A 390 11.00 15.14 -9.00
C ARG A 390 12.14 15.27 -7.99
N TYR A 391 13.32 15.71 -8.42
CA TYR A 391 14.54 15.71 -7.59
C TYR A 391 15.01 17.09 -7.15
N LYS A 392 14.45 18.14 -7.76
CA LYS A 392 14.75 19.54 -7.53
C LYS A 392 15.01 19.93 -6.08
N GLN A 393 14.11 19.63 -5.14
CA GLN A 393 14.30 20.01 -3.73
C GLN A 393 15.49 19.32 -3.05
N LYS A 394 15.73 18.04 -3.35
CA LYS A 394 16.84 17.26 -2.79
C LYS A 394 18.18 17.67 -3.41
N ALA A 395 18.22 17.86 -4.72
CA ALA A 395 19.38 18.37 -5.44
C ALA A 395 19.74 19.80 -4.98
N LEU A 396 18.75 20.67 -4.75
CA LEU A 396 18.99 21.98 -4.14
C LEU A 396 19.63 21.84 -2.77
N LYS A 397 19.07 21.00 -1.89
CA LYS A 397 19.65 20.77 -0.55
C LYS A 397 21.09 20.23 -0.63
N ALA A 398 21.38 19.40 -1.62
CA ALA A 398 22.70 18.83 -1.84
C ALA A 398 23.76 19.89 -2.16
N ILE A 399 23.50 20.76 -3.14
CA ILE A 399 24.49 21.76 -3.59
C ILE A 399 24.53 23.01 -2.68
N SER A 400 23.49 23.23 -1.86
CA SER A 400 23.44 24.42 -0.97
C SER A 400 24.27 24.29 0.31
N SER A 401 24.96 23.19 0.54
CA SER A 401 25.81 23.02 1.73
C SER A 401 27.18 23.64 1.45
N PRO A 402 27.66 24.59 2.28
CA PRO A 402 29.01 25.16 2.16
C PRO A 402 30.11 24.09 2.15
N LEU A 403 29.94 23.04 2.95
CA LEU A 403 30.85 21.89 2.98
C LEU A 403 30.97 21.22 1.61
N HIS A 404 29.84 20.97 0.94
CA HIS A 404 29.85 20.29 -0.35
C HIS A 404 30.44 21.20 -1.42
N LEU A 405 30.07 22.49 -1.46
CA LEU A 405 30.68 23.47 -2.37
C LEU A 405 32.20 23.54 -2.21
N LYS A 406 32.69 23.53 -0.97
CA LYS A 406 34.13 23.52 -0.67
C LYS A 406 34.80 22.28 -1.26
N GLN A 407 34.22 21.10 -1.05
CA GLN A 407 34.75 19.85 -1.60
C GLN A 407 34.79 19.85 -3.14
N VAL A 408 33.77 20.40 -3.79
CA VAL A 408 33.74 20.56 -5.25
C VAL A 408 34.85 21.49 -5.73
N ILE A 409 35.00 22.67 -5.11
CA ILE A 409 35.99 23.66 -5.51
C ILE A 409 37.41 23.10 -5.37
N LEU A 410 37.70 22.39 -4.27
CA LEU A 410 39.02 21.81 -4.00
C LEU A 410 39.42 20.73 -5.02
N HIS A 411 38.48 19.91 -5.46
CA HIS A 411 38.77 18.72 -6.27
C HIS A 411 38.42 18.89 -7.76
N THR A 412 38.26 20.13 -8.23
CA THR A 412 37.86 20.44 -9.60
C THR A 412 38.89 21.32 -10.31
N GLU A 413 39.26 20.95 -11.54
CA GLU A 413 40.07 21.79 -12.43
C GLU A 413 39.43 23.18 -12.65
N LYS A 414 40.21 24.26 -12.53
CA LYS A 414 39.72 25.65 -12.58
C LYS A 414 38.80 25.97 -13.77
N GLN A 415 39.11 25.44 -14.96
CA GLN A 415 38.32 25.68 -16.18
C GLN A 415 36.91 25.06 -16.10
N LYS A 416 36.81 23.85 -15.52
CA LYS A 416 35.54 23.15 -15.35
C LYS A 416 34.74 23.74 -14.18
N LEU A 417 35.44 24.13 -13.11
CA LEU A 417 34.86 24.83 -11.97
C LEU A 417 34.17 26.14 -12.39
N HIS A 418 34.80 26.91 -13.28
CA HIS A 418 34.23 28.16 -13.80
C HIS A 418 32.87 27.92 -14.48
N LYS A 419 32.80 26.97 -15.42
CA LYS A 419 31.55 26.62 -16.12
C LYS A 419 30.47 26.12 -15.15
N PHE A 420 30.87 25.30 -14.18
CA PHE A 420 29.97 24.80 -13.14
C PHE A 420 29.36 25.94 -12.33
N LEU A 421 30.18 26.84 -11.78
CA LEU A 421 29.73 27.96 -10.95
C LEU A 421 28.86 28.94 -11.74
N GLU A 422 29.15 29.17 -13.02
CA GLU A 422 28.27 29.94 -13.90
C GLU A 422 26.88 29.30 -14.04
N LYS A 423 26.81 27.99 -14.32
CA LYS A 423 25.53 27.27 -14.43
C LYS A 423 24.75 27.29 -13.11
N TYR A 424 25.43 27.10 -11.97
CA TYR A 424 24.82 27.17 -10.65
C TYR A 424 24.26 28.58 -10.34
N ILE A 425 25.04 29.64 -10.56
CA ILE A 425 24.61 31.03 -10.30
C ILE A 425 23.48 31.46 -11.23
N GLN A 426 23.45 30.98 -12.47
CA GLN A 426 22.41 31.32 -13.44
C GLN A 426 21.10 30.53 -13.23
N HIS A 427 21.11 29.46 -12.44
CA HIS A 427 19.92 28.65 -12.22
C HIS A 427 18.84 29.44 -11.44
N LYS A 428 17.62 29.48 -11.99
CA LYS A 428 16.49 30.29 -11.47
C LYS A 428 16.05 29.93 -10.05
N ASP A 429 16.23 28.67 -9.66
CA ASP A 429 15.76 28.15 -8.37
C ASP A 429 16.79 28.27 -7.24
N ILE A 430 17.96 28.83 -7.53
CA ILE A 430 19.00 29.07 -6.52
C ILE A 430 18.78 30.49 -5.98
N SER A 431 18.47 30.59 -4.69
CA SER A 431 18.25 31.88 -4.03
C SER A 431 19.53 32.70 -3.98
N PHE A 432 19.39 34.01 -3.94
CA PHE A 432 20.51 34.94 -3.86
C PHE A 432 21.47 34.61 -2.69
N PHE A 433 20.94 34.30 -1.51
CA PHE A 433 21.74 33.89 -0.34
C PHE A 433 22.65 32.68 -0.64
N LYS A 434 22.14 31.68 -1.37
CA LYS A 434 22.92 30.50 -1.77
C LYS A 434 23.98 30.81 -2.84
N LYS A 435 23.80 31.90 -3.60
CA LYS A 435 24.81 32.42 -4.52
C LYS A 435 25.90 33.17 -3.74
N GLU A 436 25.54 33.98 -2.75
CA GLU A 436 26.51 34.64 -1.85
C GLU A 436 27.37 33.63 -1.07
N GLN A 437 26.82 32.46 -0.69
CA GLN A 437 27.59 31.38 -0.06
C GLN A 437 28.78 30.89 -0.91
N ILE A 438 28.72 31.00 -2.24
CA ILE A 438 29.87 30.67 -3.09
C ILE A 438 31.02 31.64 -2.82
N LEU A 439 30.71 32.93 -2.65
CA LEU A 439 31.71 33.96 -2.40
C LEU A 439 32.41 33.68 -1.07
N SER A 440 31.67 33.34 -0.01
CA SER A 440 32.28 32.98 1.27
C SER A 440 33.18 31.74 1.19
N VAL A 441 32.79 30.73 0.41
CA VAL A 441 33.61 29.52 0.23
C VAL A 441 34.85 29.81 -0.63
N LEU A 442 34.74 30.61 -1.69
CA LEU A 442 35.88 31.02 -2.52
C LEU A 442 36.87 31.90 -1.75
N GLU A 443 36.36 32.77 -0.88
CA GLU A 443 37.16 33.59 0.03
C GLU A 443 37.91 32.72 1.06
N GLU A 444 37.21 31.77 1.69
CA GLU A 444 37.83 30.80 2.61
C GLU A 444 38.93 29.97 1.94
N LEU A 445 38.74 29.61 0.67
CA LEU A 445 39.71 28.82 -0.12
C LEU A 445 40.81 29.67 -0.79
N GLY A 446 40.76 31.00 -0.70
CA GLY A 446 41.76 31.90 -1.29
C GLY A 446 41.73 31.98 -2.82
N GLU A 447 40.62 31.65 -3.48
CA GLU A 447 40.50 31.67 -4.95
C GLU A 447 40.14 33.08 -5.48
N GLU A 448 41.07 34.03 -5.34
CA GLU A 448 40.88 35.46 -5.64
C GLU A 448 40.38 35.74 -7.07
N SER A 449 40.86 34.98 -8.07
CA SER A 449 40.45 35.17 -9.47
C SER A 449 38.98 34.83 -9.69
N LEU A 450 38.48 33.76 -9.07
CA LEU A 450 37.09 33.34 -9.18
C LEU A 450 36.19 34.24 -8.31
N LEU A 451 36.67 34.63 -7.12
CA LEU A 451 35.97 35.56 -6.24
C LEU A 451 35.71 36.91 -6.93
N SER A 452 36.73 37.47 -7.59
CA SER A 452 36.62 38.73 -8.34
C SER A 452 35.65 38.64 -9.53
N TYR A 453 35.62 37.50 -10.23
CA TYR A 453 34.69 37.28 -11.33
C TYR A 453 33.25 37.11 -10.83
N PHE A 454 33.01 36.18 -9.92
CA PHE A 454 31.65 35.83 -9.48
C PHE A 454 31.01 36.90 -8.60
N SER A 455 31.79 37.69 -7.86
CA SER A 455 31.26 38.88 -7.15
C SER A 455 30.64 39.89 -8.14
N LYS A 456 31.27 40.10 -9.31
CA LYS A 456 30.72 40.95 -10.38
C LYS A 456 29.49 40.32 -11.04
N VAL A 457 29.50 39.01 -11.28
CA VAL A 457 28.36 38.29 -11.89
C VAL A 457 27.14 38.33 -10.98
N ILE A 458 27.31 38.02 -9.70
CA ILE A 458 26.24 38.05 -8.69
C ILE A 458 25.76 39.50 -8.49
N GLY A 459 26.68 40.47 -8.38
CA GLY A 459 26.35 41.89 -8.26
C GLY A 459 25.57 42.45 -9.46
N LYS A 460 25.85 42.01 -10.69
CA LYS A 460 25.07 42.37 -11.89
C LYS A 460 23.65 41.79 -11.90
N GLN A 461 23.41 40.63 -11.28
CA GLN A 461 22.07 40.05 -11.19
C GLN A 461 21.16 40.81 -10.20
N VAL A 462 21.71 41.41 -9.15
CA VAL A 462 20.97 42.29 -8.20
C VAL A 462 20.36 43.50 -8.91
N SER A 463 20.93 43.93 -10.05
CA SER A 463 20.44 45.09 -10.81
C SER A 463 19.19 44.81 -11.65
N ARG A 464 18.73 43.56 -11.81
CA ARG A 464 17.65 43.21 -12.76
C ARG A 464 16.42 42.51 -12.19
N THR A 465 16.43 42.05 -10.93
CA THR A 465 15.26 41.42 -10.30
C THR A 465 15.21 41.77 -8.82
N ASP A 466 14.15 42.48 -8.42
CA ASP A 466 13.68 42.72 -7.05
C ASP A 466 14.37 43.81 -6.21
N LEU A 467 14.40 45.06 -6.70
CA LEU A 467 14.42 46.21 -5.77
C LEU A 467 13.00 46.44 -5.27
N ILE A 468 12.75 46.16 -3.99
CA ILE A 468 11.46 46.42 -3.36
C ILE A 468 11.35 47.93 -3.15
N GLN A 469 10.37 48.57 -3.78
CA GLN A 469 10.11 50.00 -3.57
C GLN A 469 9.29 50.15 -2.29
N LEU A 470 9.77 50.98 -1.36
CA LEU A 470 9.09 51.25 -0.09
C LEU A 470 8.99 52.75 0.13
N THR A 471 7.94 53.18 0.82
CA THR A 471 7.88 54.53 1.39
C THR A 471 8.79 54.64 2.61
N GLN A 472 9.16 55.86 3.02
CA GLN A 472 9.96 56.09 4.22
C GLN A 472 9.30 55.48 5.48
N GLU A 473 7.98 55.64 5.61
CA GLU A 473 7.21 55.08 6.73
C GLU A 473 7.25 53.55 6.76
N GLU A 474 7.13 52.90 5.59
CA GLU A 474 7.19 51.43 5.49
C GLU A 474 8.59 50.88 5.81
N TYR A 475 9.64 51.59 5.40
CA TYR A 475 11.02 51.26 5.74
C TYR A 475 11.24 51.34 7.25
N ASP A 476 10.82 52.43 7.88
CA ASP A 476 10.99 52.65 9.33
C ASP A 476 10.21 51.60 10.14
N MET A 477 8.99 51.25 9.73
CA MET A 477 8.21 50.17 10.33
C MET A 477 8.88 48.79 10.19
N MET A 478 9.56 48.52 9.08
CA MET A 478 10.27 47.26 8.88
C MET A 478 11.58 47.20 9.66
N LEU A 479 12.27 48.33 9.80
CA LEU A 479 13.46 48.46 10.63
C LEU A 479 13.10 48.24 12.11
N GLU A 480 12.03 48.87 12.60
CA GLU A 480 11.55 48.68 13.99
C GLU A 480 11.17 47.21 14.27
N LYS A 481 10.52 46.54 13.31
CA LYS A 481 10.21 45.10 13.41
C LYS A 481 11.46 44.23 13.41
N PHE A 482 12.45 44.58 12.61
CA PHE A 482 13.73 43.88 12.55
C PHE A 482 14.47 43.97 13.89
N ASP A 483 14.60 45.18 14.42
CA ASP A 483 15.26 45.44 15.70
C ASP A 483 14.53 44.72 16.85
N ARG A 484 13.19 44.82 16.91
CA ARG A 484 12.40 44.09 17.91
C ARG A 484 12.61 42.58 17.85
N HIS A 485 12.67 41.99 16.66
CA HIS A 485 12.89 40.54 16.53
C HIS A 485 14.27 40.10 17.01
N ILE A 486 15.30 40.93 16.86
CA ILE A 486 16.66 40.63 17.33
C ILE A 486 16.79 40.88 18.83
N ASP A 487 16.37 42.04 19.30
CA ASP A 487 16.68 42.52 20.65
C ASP A 487 15.71 41.98 21.70
N VAL A 488 14.52 41.54 21.30
CA VAL A 488 13.49 41.05 22.23
C VAL A 488 13.17 39.59 21.94
N ASP A 489 12.59 39.30 20.77
CA ASP A 489 11.98 37.98 20.52
C ASP A 489 13.03 36.86 20.44
N LEU A 490 14.18 37.11 19.83
CA LEU A 490 15.25 36.11 19.70
C LEU A 490 15.90 35.82 21.05
N ILE A 491 16.11 36.84 21.87
CA ILE A 491 16.67 36.69 23.22
C ILE A 491 15.72 35.87 24.09
N GLU A 492 14.43 36.21 24.10
CA GLU A 492 13.41 35.51 24.88
C GLU A 492 13.30 34.02 24.51
N ILE A 493 13.25 33.71 23.20
CA ILE A 493 13.19 32.32 22.73
C ILE A 493 14.47 31.57 23.08
N THR A 494 15.63 32.21 22.97
CA THR A 494 16.91 31.57 23.30
C THR A 494 17.03 31.28 24.80
N GLN A 495 16.54 32.18 25.66
CA GLN A 495 16.42 31.94 27.10
C GLN A 495 15.47 30.78 27.42
N ASN A 496 14.33 30.70 26.74
CA ASN A 496 13.36 29.60 26.90
C ASN A 496 13.94 28.24 26.46
N ILE A 497 14.83 28.21 25.47
CA ILE A 497 15.54 27.00 25.04
C ILE A 497 16.60 26.62 26.08
N ALA A 498 17.36 27.59 26.59
CA ALA A 498 18.41 27.36 27.58
C ALA A 498 17.86 26.86 28.93
N ALA A 499 16.66 27.28 29.30
CA ALA A 499 15.98 26.84 30.52
C ALA A 499 15.16 25.54 30.36
N GLY A 500 15.00 25.02 29.15
CA GLY A 500 14.12 23.90 28.84
C GLY A 500 14.82 22.55 28.77
N ASP A 501 14.12 21.48 29.17
CA ASP A 501 14.59 20.09 29.00
C ASP A 501 14.57 19.69 27.50
N PRO A 502 15.71 19.25 26.91
CA PRO A 502 15.83 18.85 25.51
C PRO A 502 14.78 17.84 25.02
N ASP A 503 14.28 16.97 25.89
CA ASP A 503 13.33 15.93 25.50
C ASP A 503 11.87 16.40 25.52
N SER A 504 11.61 17.54 26.18
CA SER A 504 10.27 18.10 26.31
C SER A 504 9.69 18.56 24.97
N SER A 505 8.37 18.41 24.82
CA SER A 505 7.64 18.97 23.67
C SER A 505 7.77 20.48 23.59
N SER A 506 7.93 21.16 24.74
CA SER A 506 8.11 22.62 24.82
C SER A 506 9.45 23.04 24.19
N TYR A 507 10.54 22.38 24.55
CA TYR A 507 11.88 22.63 23.98
C TYR A 507 11.88 22.46 22.45
N LYS A 508 11.35 21.33 21.96
CA LYS A 508 11.24 21.06 20.51
C LYS A 508 10.40 22.13 19.79
N SER A 509 9.36 22.65 20.42
CA SER A 509 8.55 23.74 19.89
C SER A 509 9.31 25.07 19.85
N SER A 510 10.09 25.38 20.89
CA SER A 510 10.90 26.59 21.00
C SER A 510 12.04 26.60 19.99
N VAL A 511 12.73 25.48 19.78
CA VAL A 511 13.76 25.32 18.72
C VAL A 511 13.14 25.56 17.33
N LYS A 512 11.96 24.99 17.07
CA LYS A 512 11.25 25.22 15.80
C LYS A 512 10.85 26.69 15.63
N ARG A 513 10.42 27.35 16.71
CA ARG A 513 10.06 28.78 16.72
C ARG A 513 11.28 29.67 16.48
N GLN A 514 12.43 29.33 17.08
CA GLN A 514 13.70 30.02 16.86
C GLN A 514 14.12 29.94 15.39
N GLN A 515 14.04 28.76 14.78
CA GLN A 515 14.37 28.60 13.35
C GLN A 515 13.46 29.44 12.45
N LEU A 516 12.16 29.50 12.74
CA LEU A 516 11.22 30.35 12.00
C LEU A 516 11.52 31.85 12.17
N LEU A 517 11.88 32.26 13.39
CA LEU A 517 12.23 33.65 13.69
C LEU A 517 13.52 34.06 12.97
N ILE A 518 14.56 33.23 13.00
CA ILE A 518 15.81 33.46 12.27
C ILE A 518 15.54 33.62 10.77
N ASN A 519 14.70 32.77 10.18
CA ASN A 519 14.32 32.89 8.78
C ASN A 519 13.60 34.22 8.48
N ARG A 520 12.75 34.70 9.40
CA ARG A 520 12.07 36.01 9.27
C ARG A 520 13.02 37.19 9.40
N ILE A 521 13.94 37.15 10.36
CA ILE A 521 14.99 38.15 10.54
C ILE A 521 15.85 38.23 9.27
N GLN A 522 16.26 37.09 8.73
CA GLN A 522 17.01 37.03 7.47
C GLN A 522 16.22 37.62 6.29
N HIS A 523 14.92 37.32 6.20
CA HIS A 523 14.07 37.92 5.18
C HIS A 523 13.95 39.44 5.33
N LEU A 524 13.69 39.95 6.53
CA LEU A 524 13.60 41.40 6.80
C LEU A 524 14.93 42.11 6.51
N LYS A 525 16.05 41.53 6.95
CA LYS A 525 17.39 42.02 6.62
C LYS A 525 17.61 42.11 5.11
N GLN A 526 17.15 41.10 4.37
CA GLN A 526 17.25 41.07 2.92
C GLN A 526 16.36 42.14 2.27
N THR A 527 15.12 42.31 2.75
CA THR A 527 14.20 43.35 2.28
C THR A 527 14.77 44.75 2.51
N LEU A 528 15.31 45.02 3.71
CA LEU A 528 15.93 46.31 4.06
C LEU A 528 17.23 46.56 3.26
N LYS A 529 18.04 45.52 2.98
CA LYS A 529 19.25 45.63 2.16
C LYS A 529 18.95 45.89 0.68
N ASN A 530 17.82 45.37 0.18
CA ASN A 530 17.44 45.39 -1.22
C ASN A 530 16.28 46.36 -1.53
N CYS A 531 15.91 47.26 -0.63
CA CYS A 531 14.86 48.23 -0.90
C CYS A 531 15.39 49.54 -1.47
N ARG A 532 14.54 50.23 -2.23
CA ARG A 532 14.76 51.62 -2.64
C ARG A 532 13.66 52.48 -2.03
N ILE A 533 14.06 53.46 -1.23
CA ILE A 533 13.13 54.42 -0.62
C ILE A 533 12.63 55.37 -1.72
N LEU A 534 11.32 55.42 -1.90
CA LEU A 534 10.67 56.43 -2.74
C LEU A 534 10.62 57.74 -1.94
N LEU A 535 11.34 58.76 -2.42
CA LEU A 535 11.33 60.11 -1.86
C LEU A 535 10.03 60.84 -2.16
#